data_AF-D3JKY6-F1
#
_entry.id   AF-D3JKY6-F1
#
_cell.length_a   1.000
_cell.length_b   1.000
_cell.length_c   1.000
_cell.angle_alpha   90.00
_cell.angle_beta   90.00
_cell.angle_gamma   90.00
#
_symmetry.space_group_name_H-M   'P 1'
#
loop_
_entity.id
_entity.type
_entity.pdbx_description
1 polymer ?
#
loop_
_entity_poly.entity_id
_entity_poly.type
_entity_poly.pdbx_seq_one_letter_code
_entity_poly.pdbx_strand_id
1 'polypeptide(L)'
;EGWWYKPEYIFNELNINSAMTKPDHNETIDLAKSIGGTYEVGGYAYTGGGRRITRVEITTDGGKHWEVCKINQIEKPTDHGMYWCWIWWTFDLPVADLVGAKEIWCRAWDEANNCQPNDPTWNLMGMMNN
;
A
#
# COMPACT_ATOMS: atom_id res chain seq x y z
N GLU A 1 23.63 25.61 -1.77
CA GLU A 1 23.79 25.93 -0.34
C GLU A 1 22.44 26.29 0.28
N GLY A 2 22.30 26.27 1.61
CA GLY A 2 21.07 26.66 2.31
C GLY A 2 19.89 25.67 2.22
N TRP A 3 20.12 24.42 1.80
CA TRP A 3 19.08 23.42 1.55
C TRP A 3 18.07 23.25 2.69
N TRP A 4 18.52 23.31 3.94
CA TRP A 4 17.67 23.14 5.13
C TRP A 4 16.70 24.31 5.42
N TYR A 5 16.91 25.46 4.77
CA TYR A 5 16.13 26.68 5.03
C TYR A 5 15.19 27.01 3.87
N LYS A 6 15.09 26.11 2.88
CA LYS A 6 14.17 26.25 1.75
C LYS A 6 12.78 25.75 2.14
N PRO A 7 11.75 26.63 2.22
CA PRO A 7 10.42 26.24 2.66
C PRO A 7 9.77 25.15 1.79
N GLU A 8 10.18 25.04 0.53
CA GLU A 8 9.65 24.05 -0.43
C GLU A 8 9.96 22.60 -0.04
N TYR A 9 10.93 22.38 0.86
CA TYR A 9 11.32 21.05 1.32
C TYR A 9 10.74 20.69 2.69
N ILE A 10 9.90 21.56 3.25
CA ILE A 10 9.18 21.27 4.50
C ILE A 10 8.04 20.30 4.20
N PHE A 11 8.06 19.14 4.85
CA PHE A 11 6.95 18.20 4.82
C PHE A 11 5.84 18.68 5.77
N ASN A 12 4.64 18.89 5.24
CA ASN A 12 3.45 19.24 6.02
C ASN A 12 2.43 18.09 5.97
N GLU A 13 2.02 17.71 4.76
CA GLU A 13 1.17 16.55 4.53
C GLU A 13 2.01 15.31 4.22
N LEU A 14 1.56 14.16 4.72
CA LEU A 14 2.13 12.86 4.34
C LEU A 14 1.81 12.53 2.87
N ASN A 15 2.72 11.81 2.23
CA ASN A 15 2.46 11.18 0.94
C ASN A 15 1.57 9.94 1.13
N ILE A 16 1.05 9.43 0.02
CA ILE A 16 0.32 8.16 0.02
C ILE A 16 1.27 7.00 0.33
N ASN A 17 0.85 6.07 1.18
CA ASN A 17 1.64 4.90 1.53
C ASN A 17 0.72 3.69 1.79
N SER A 18 1.24 2.49 1.58
CA SER A 18 0.62 1.24 1.96
C SER A 18 1.69 0.20 2.30
N ALA A 19 1.36 -0.68 3.22
CA ALA A 19 2.23 -1.77 3.61
C ALA A 19 1.43 -3.02 3.92
N MET A 20 2.01 -4.19 3.62
CA MET A 20 1.47 -5.48 3.99
C MET A 20 1.76 -5.78 5.46
N THR A 21 0.76 -6.29 6.16
CA THR A 21 0.89 -6.87 7.50
C THR A 21 0.68 -8.37 7.49
N LYS A 22 0.23 -8.95 6.36
CA LYS A 22 0.05 -10.38 6.16
C LYS A 22 0.42 -10.72 4.71
N PRO A 23 1.34 -11.67 4.46
CA PRO A 23 1.90 -12.65 5.40
C PRO A 23 2.86 -12.05 6.45
N ASP A 24 3.01 -12.75 7.56
CA ASP A 24 4.03 -12.43 8.56
C ASP A 24 5.44 -12.69 8.02
N HIS A 25 6.43 -12.01 8.60
CA HIS A 25 7.82 -12.25 8.25
C HIS A 25 8.22 -13.71 8.54
N ASN A 26 8.75 -14.40 7.53
CA ASN A 26 9.07 -15.83 7.53
C ASN A 26 7.86 -16.78 7.67
N GLU A 27 6.64 -16.31 7.45
CA GLU A 27 5.50 -17.20 7.27
C GLU A 27 5.70 -18.07 6.02
N THR A 28 5.33 -19.34 6.12
CA THR A 28 5.45 -20.30 5.02
C THR A 28 4.12 -20.99 4.76
N ILE A 29 3.80 -21.19 3.49
CA ILE A 29 2.66 -22.00 3.05
C ILE A 29 3.15 -23.16 2.19
N ASP A 30 2.55 -24.33 2.37
CA ASP A 30 2.80 -25.50 1.52
C ASP A 30 1.98 -25.36 0.23
N LEU A 31 2.64 -24.98 -0.87
CA LEU A 31 1.97 -24.75 -2.15
C LEU A 31 1.26 -25.99 -2.68
N ALA A 32 1.83 -27.19 -2.53
CA ALA A 32 1.24 -28.41 -3.08
C ALA A 32 -0.06 -28.78 -2.35
N LYS A 33 -0.11 -28.57 -1.03
CA LYS A 33 -1.32 -28.83 -0.23
C LYS A 33 -2.38 -27.77 -0.42
N SER A 34 -1.99 -26.52 -0.66
CA SER A 34 -2.91 -25.37 -0.68
C SER A 34 -3.26 -24.88 -2.09
N ILE A 35 -2.77 -25.53 -3.15
CA ILE A 35 -2.86 -25.03 -4.54
C ILE A 35 -4.27 -24.66 -5.03
N GLY A 36 -5.29 -25.39 -4.55
CA GLY A 36 -6.69 -25.15 -4.93
C GLY A 36 -7.42 -24.14 -4.04
N GLY A 37 -6.73 -23.55 -3.06
CA GLY A 37 -7.29 -22.59 -2.11
C GLY A 37 -6.81 -21.17 -2.35
N THR A 38 -7.21 -20.29 -1.44
CA THR A 38 -6.76 -18.90 -1.36
C THR A 38 -5.98 -18.67 -0.07
N TYR A 39 -5.08 -17.70 -0.10
CA TYR A 39 -4.39 -17.14 1.05
C TYR A 39 -4.79 -15.67 1.18
N GLU A 40 -5.40 -15.30 2.31
CA GLU A 40 -5.76 -13.91 2.53
C GLU A 40 -4.52 -13.09 2.89
N VAL A 41 -4.05 -12.26 1.96
CA VAL A 41 -3.06 -11.21 2.22
C VAL A 41 -3.77 -9.96 2.73
N GLY A 42 -3.05 -9.11 3.45
CA GLY A 42 -3.65 -7.89 3.97
C GLY A 42 -2.65 -6.90 4.51
N GLY A 43 -3.14 -5.70 4.77
CA GLY A 43 -2.31 -4.59 5.20
C GLY A 43 -3.11 -3.34 5.50
N TYR A 44 -2.40 -2.23 5.58
CA TYR A 44 -2.99 -0.90 5.76
C TYR A 44 -2.54 0.05 4.65
N ALA A 45 -3.28 1.16 4.49
CA ALA A 45 -2.89 2.27 3.65
C ALA A 45 -3.32 3.60 4.26
N TYR A 46 -2.57 4.67 3.97
CA TYR A 46 -2.87 6.03 4.41
C TYR A 46 -2.38 7.07 3.40
N THR A 47 -2.89 8.29 3.51
CA THR A 47 -2.41 9.46 2.76
C THR A 47 -2.59 10.70 3.63
N GLY A 48 -1.79 11.74 3.39
CA GLY A 48 -1.90 13.02 4.10
C GLY A 48 -3.03 13.90 3.57
N GLY A 49 -3.16 15.09 4.18
CA GLY A 49 -4.10 16.12 3.72
C GLY A 49 -5.58 15.74 3.87
N GLY A 50 -5.88 14.70 4.66
CA GLY A 50 -7.23 14.21 4.91
C GLY A 50 -7.87 13.52 3.69
N ARG A 51 -7.06 13.19 2.67
CA ARG A 51 -7.55 12.58 1.44
C ARG A 51 -8.03 11.16 1.69
N ARG A 52 -9.08 10.76 0.96
CA ARG A 52 -9.56 9.38 1.00
C ARG A 52 -8.65 8.44 0.20
N ILE A 53 -8.34 7.26 0.75
CA ILE A 53 -7.82 6.13 -0.05
C ILE A 53 -8.96 5.55 -0.88
N THR A 54 -8.78 5.52 -2.20
CA THR A 54 -9.81 5.09 -3.16
C THR A 54 -9.57 3.68 -3.69
N ARG A 55 -8.31 3.25 -3.74
CA ARG A 55 -7.93 1.94 -4.28
C ARG A 55 -6.67 1.43 -3.59
N VAL A 56 -6.61 0.13 -3.33
CA VAL A 56 -5.38 -0.59 -3.01
C VAL A 56 -5.29 -1.74 -3.99
N GLU A 57 -4.10 -1.99 -4.49
CA GLU A 57 -3.82 -3.03 -5.47
C GLU A 57 -2.66 -3.89 -5.01
N ILE A 58 -2.67 -5.17 -5.40
CA ILE A 58 -1.52 -6.05 -5.27
C ILE A 58 -1.07 -6.60 -6.62
N THR A 59 0.16 -7.08 -6.66
CA THR A 59 0.75 -7.77 -7.81
C THR A 59 1.62 -8.92 -7.32
N THR A 60 1.64 -10.01 -8.07
CA THR A 60 2.52 -11.17 -7.87
C THR A 60 3.53 -11.37 -9.00
N ASP A 61 3.56 -10.45 -9.98
CA ASP A 61 4.33 -10.57 -11.21
C ASP A 61 5.28 -9.38 -11.48
N GLY A 62 5.63 -8.66 -10.41
CA GLY A 62 6.54 -7.52 -10.46
C GLY A 62 5.89 -6.28 -11.09
N GLY A 63 4.60 -6.08 -10.86
CA GLY A 63 3.87 -4.87 -11.26
C GLY A 63 3.40 -4.84 -12.71
N LYS A 64 3.39 -5.97 -13.42
CA LYS A 64 2.86 -6.04 -14.80
C LYS A 64 1.33 -6.09 -14.79
N HIS A 65 0.77 -6.88 -13.89
CA HIS A 65 -0.68 -6.95 -13.65
C HIS A 65 -0.97 -6.62 -12.19
N TRP A 66 -2.12 -5.99 -11.97
CA TRP A 66 -2.56 -5.52 -10.66
C TRP A 66 -3.99 -5.95 -10.40
N GLU A 67 -4.24 -6.43 -9.19
CA GLU A 67 -5.56 -6.85 -8.72
C GLU A 67 -6.04 -5.95 -7.60
N VAL A 68 -7.33 -5.64 -7.57
CA VAL A 68 -7.91 -4.67 -6.63
C VAL A 68 -8.28 -5.36 -5.31
N CYS A 69 -7.78 -4.81 -4.21
CA CYS A 69 -8.07 -5.27 -2.85
C CYS A 69 -9.44 -4.81 -2.34
N LYS A 70 -9.95 -5.53 -1.33
CA LYS A 70 -11.11 -5.11 -0.55
C LYS A 70 -10.65 -4.09 0.50
N ILE A 71 -11.20 -2.88 0.45
CA ILE A 71 -10.93 -1.82 1.44
C ILE A 71 -11.94 -1.92 2.60
N ASN A 72 -11.44 -1.89 3.82
CA ASN A 72 -12.19 -1.73 5.05
C ASN A 72 -11.91 -0.35 5.67
N GLN A 73 -12.74 0.63 5.31
CA GLN A 73 -12.72 1.98 5.87
C GLN A 73 -13.58 2.03 7.13
N ILE A 74 -12.94 2.10 8.30
CA ILE A 74 -13.63 2.18 9.60
C ILE A 74 -14.09 3.62 9.88
N GLU A 75 -13.22 4.60 9.60
CA GLU A 75 -13.52 6.01 9.81
C GLU A 75 -14.62 6.51 8.87
N LYS A 76 -15.54 7.29 9.42
CA LYS A 76 -16.50 8.09 8.65
C LYS A 76 -15.89 9.45 8.32
N PRO A 77 -16.20 10.04 7.14
CA PRO A 77 -15.69 11.36 6.83
C PRO A 77 -16.13 12.38 7.87
N THR A 78 -15.31 13.40 8.09
CA THR A 78 -15.71 14.59 8.83
C THR A 78 -16.81 15.35 8.10
N ASP A 79 -17.40 16.38 8.73
CA ASP A 79 -18.41 17.25 8.10
C ASP A 79 -17.91 17.94 6.80
N HIS A 80 -16.59 18.00 6.61
CA HIS A 80 -15.96 18.54 5.40
C HIS A 80 -15.51 17.47 4.41
N GLY A 81 -15.88 16.20 4.60
CA GLY A 81 -15.51 15.10 3.72
C GLY A 81 -14.10 14.52 3.95
N MET A 82 -13.42 14.91 5.02
CA MET A 82 -12.02 14.53 5.27
C MET A 82 -11.90 13.17 5.98
N TYR A 83 -10.84 12.43 5.64
CA TYR A 83 -10.45 11.14 6.24
C TYR A 83 -9.04 11.24 6.84
N TRP A 84 -8.92 11.15 8.16
CA TRP A 84 -7.66 11.34 8.88
C TRP A 84 -7.02 10.02 9.33
N CYS A 85 -7.78 8.93 9.32
CA CYS A 85 -7.33 7.61 9.70
C CYS A 85 -6.89 6.80 8.48
N TRP A 86 -5.97 5.86 8.72
CA TRP A 86 -5.67 4.81 7.76
C TRP A 86 -6.88 3.92 7.44
N ILE A 87 -6.75 3.09 6.42
CA ILE A 87 -7.66 1.98 6.13
C ILE A 87 -6.96 0.65 6.28
N TRP A 88 -7.74 -0.39 6.48
CA TRP A 88 -7.29 -1.77 6.31
C TRP A 88 -7.68 -2.27 4.92
N TRP A 89 -6.90 -3.18 4.37
CA TRP A 89 -7.23 -3.84 3.12
C TRP A 89 -6.89 -5.33 3.19
N THR A 90 -7.66 -6.13 2.45
CA THR A 90 -7.41 -7.57 2.29
C THR A 90 -7.58 -7.99 0.84
N PHE A 91 -6.92 -9.09 0.47
CA PHE A 91 -7.11 -9.73 -0.83
C PHE A 91 -6.99 -11.25 -0.69
N ASP A 92 -7.95 -11.97 -1.28
CA ASP A 92 -7.99 -13.43 -1.28
C ASP A 92 -7.11 -13.95 -2.43
N LEU A 93 -5.80 -14.08 -2.19
CA LEU A 93 -4.83 -14.45 -3.21
C LEU A 93 -4.95 -15.93 -3.59
N PRO A 94 -5.21 -16.29 -4.85
CA PRO A 94 -5.15 -17.68 -5.26
C PRO A 94 -3.74 -18.24 -5.04
N VAL A 95 -3.63 -19.36 -4.33
CA VAL A 95 -2.31 -19.96 -4.05
C VAL A 95 -1.61 -20.41 -5.35
N ALA A 96 -2.39 -20.71 -6.39
CA ALA A 96 -1.86 -20.99 -7.72
C ALA A 96 -1.04 -19.84 -8.30
N ASP A 97 -1.39 -18.57 -8.01
CA ASP A 97 -0.69 -17.40 -8.52
C ASP A 97 0.65 -17.15 -7.82
N LEU A 98 0.89 -17.83 -6.68
CA LEU A 98 2.19 -17.85 -6.01
C LEU A 98 3.20 -18.78 -6.69
N VAL A 99 2.76 -19.66 -7.60
CA VAL A 99 3.65 -20.59 -8.29
C VAL A 99 4.56 -19.82 -9.23
N GLY A 100 5.83 -19.70 -8.86
CA GLY A 100 6.82 -18.95 -9.63
C GLY A 100 6.81 -17.44 -9.36
N ALA A 101 5.89 -16.95 -8.53
CA ALA A 101 5.96 -15.59 -7.99
C ALA A 101 7.21 -15.43 -7.12
N LYS A 102 7.93 -14.33 -7.31
CA LYS A 102 9.14 -14.03 -6.54
C LYS A 102 8.88 -13.08 -5.37
N GLU A 103 7.83 -12.28 -5.52
CA GLU A 103 7.50 -11.18 -4.63
C GLU A 103 6.02 -10.86 -4.75
N ILE A 104 5.49 -10.26 -3.69
CA ILE A 104 4.15 -9.69 -3.66
C ILE A 104 4.36 -8.21 -3.35
N TRP A 105 3.77 -7.33 -4.14
CA TRP A 105 3.77 -5.90 -3.83
C TRP A 105 2.36 -5.43 -3.53
N CYS A 106 2.26 -4.34 -2.77
CA CYS A 106 1.03 -3.57 -2.65
C CYS A 106 1.28 -2.11 -3.03
N ARG A 107 0.27 -1.43 -3.55
CA ARG A 107 0.27 0.03 -3.69
C ARG A 107 -1.13 0.59 -3.46
N ALA A 108 -1.21 1.83 -3.00
CA ALA A 108 -2.46 2.55 -2.85
C ALA A 108 -2.61 3.70 -3.85
N TRP A 109 -3.86 4.15 -4.01
CA TRP A 109 -4.27 5.36 -4.71
C TRP A 109 -5.21 6.20 -3.83
N ASP A 110 -5.03 7.51 -3.83
CA ASP A 110 -5.93 8.45 -3.14
C ASP A 110 -6.93 9.09 -4.10
N GLU A 111 -7.83 9.91 -3.57
CA GLU A 111 -8.87 10.59 -4.35
C GLU A 111 -8.34 11.67 -5.30
N ALA A 112 -7.09 12.10 -5.11
CA ALA A 112 -6.38 12.97 -6.05
C ALA A 112 -5.64 12.16 -7.13
N ASN A 113 -5.80 10.84 -7.16
CA ASN A 113 -5.09 9.90 -8.02
C ASN A 113 -3.56 9.91 -7.83
N ASN A 114 -3.07 10.29 -6.63
CA ASN A 114 -1.67 10.04 -6.29
C ASN A 114 -1.47 8.54 -6.07
N CYS A 115 -0.37 7.99 -6.57
CA CYS A 115 0.03 6.60 -6.39
C CYS A 115 1.45 6.52 -5.82
N GLN A 116 1.75 5.43 -5.11
CA GLN A 116 3.13 5.11 -4.72
C GLN A 116 3.99 4.88 -5.98
N PRO A 117 5.24 5.38 -6.00
CA PRO A 117 6.15 5.16 -7.12
C PRO A 117 6.58 3.69 -7.18
N ASN A 118 6.87 3.19 -8.38
CA ASN A 118 7.43 1.85 -8.55
C ASN A 118 8.88 1.77 -8.01
N ASP A 119 9.65 2.83 -8.28
CA ASP A 119 11.04 2.95 -7.84
C ASP A 119 11.11 3.98 -6.69
N PRO A 120 11.52 3.57 -5.48
CA PRO A 120 11.54 4.47 -4.33
C PRO A 120 12.57 5.57 -4.51
N THR A 121 12.23 6.78 -4.07
CA THR A 121 13.16 7.93 -4.09
C THR A 121 13.97 7.97 -2.80
N TRP A 122 15.29 7.78 -2.92
CA TRP A 122 16.20 7.95 -1.79
C TRP A 122 16.41 9.44 -1.47
N ASN A 123 16.50 9.75 -0.18
CA ASN A 123 16.98 11.05 0.29
C ASN A 123 17.84 10.88 1.53
N LEU A 124 18.64 11.93 1.83
CA LEU A 124 19.62 11.95 2.92
C LEU A 124 19.04 11.56 4.29
N MET A 125 17.78 11.92 4.55
CA MET A 125 17.14 11.71 5.85
C MET A 125 16.34 10.40 5.94
N GLY A 126 16.25 9.64 4.84
CA GLY A 126 15.42 8.44 4.76
C GLY A 126 13.92 8.70 4.99
N MET A 127 13.46 9.93 4.77
CA MET A 127 12.08 10.35 5.07
C MET A 127 11.15 10.13 3.88
N MET A 128 9.84 10.01 4.14
CA MET A 128 8.80 9.96 3.10
C MET A 128 9.02 8.82 2.08
N ASN A 129 9.66 7.72 2.48
CA ASN A 129 9.79 6.55 1.64
C ASN A 129 8.41 5.87 1.52
N ASN A 130 7.85 5.92 0.32
CA ASN A 130 6.56 5.35 -0.02
C ASN A 130 6.62 4.55 -1.31
#